data_AF-A0A4Q9VZN5-F1
#
_entry.id   AF-A0A4Q9VZN5-F1
#
_cell.length_a   1.000
_cell.length_b   1.000
_cell.length_c   1.000
_cell.angle_alpha   90.00
_cell.angle_beta   90.00
_cell.angle_gamma   90.00
#
_symmetry.space_group_name_H-M   'P 1'
#
loop_
_entity.id
_entity.type
_entity.pdbx_description
1 polymer ?
#
loop_
_entity_poly.entity_id
_entity_poly.type
_entity_poly.pdbx_seq_one_letter_code
_entity_poly.pdbx_strand_id
1 'polypeptide(L)'
;STVSELLTAYGFKIVDADIASREAVKKGSKGLEQVKEIFGEEAIDENGEMNRQYVGEIVFNHPDLREALNEIVHPIVREIMEQEKNNYLEHGYHVIMDIPLLYENELQDTVDEVWVVYTSESIQIDRLMER
;
A
#
# COMPACT_ATOMS: atom_id res chain seq x y z
N SER A 1 9.34 7.37 1.29
CA SER A 1 9.71 8.34 2.36
C SER A 1 10.78 9.32 1.91
N THR A 2 12.11 9.09 1.93
CA THR A 2 13.10 10.19 1.71
C THR A 2 13.02 10.85 0.33
N VAL A 3 12.96 10.08 -0.76
CA VAL A 3 12.85 10.64 -2.12
C VAL A 3 11.47 11.27 -2.34
N SER A 4 10.40 10.63 -1.85
CA SER A 4 9.04 11.13 -1.91
C SER A 4 8.90 12.48 -1.17
N GLU A 5 9.51 12.62 0.01
CA GLU A 5 9.58 13.87 0.78
C GLU A 5 10.34 14.96 0.01
N LEU A 6 11.48 14.61 -0.60
CA LEU A 6 12.24 15.54 -1.44
C LEU A 6 11.41 16.04 -2.63
N LEU A 7 10.75 15.14 -3.37
CA LEU A 7 9.89 15.49 -4.50
C LEU A 7 8.69 16.32 -4.07
N THR A 8 8.12 16.04 -2.89
CA THR A 8 7.06 16.87 -2.30
C THR A 8 7.52 18.31 -2.10
N ALA A 9 8.76 18.51 -1.61
CA ALA A 9 9.34 19.84 -1.45
C ALA A 9 9.54 20.60 -2.78
N TYR A 10 9.63 19.87 -3.91
CA TYR A 10 9.67 20.45 -5.27
C TYR A 10 8.27 20.62 -5.89
N GLY A 11 7.20 20.35 -5.16
CA GLY A 11 5.81 20.61 -5.60
C GLY A 11 5.12 19.42 -6.26
N PHE A 12 5.74 18.24 -6.31
CA PHE A 12 5.06 17.01 -6.75
C PHE A 12 4.03 16.57 -5.71
N LYS A 13 2.95 15.94 -6.18
CA LYS A 13 1.97 15.25 -5.33
C LYS A 13 2.31 13.77 -5.27
N ILE A 14 2.37 13.21 -4.07
CA ILE A 14 2.68 11.79 -3.87
C ILE A 14 1.38 11.06 -3.60
N VAL A 15 1.11 10.00 -4.38
CA VAL A 15 0.09 9.00 -4.07
C VAL A 15 0.83 7.77 -3.57
N ASP A 16 0.64 7.43 -2.29
CA ASP A 16 1.41 6.41 -1.58
C ASP A 16 0.59 5.12 -1.44
N ALA A 17 1.11 4.03 -1.99
CA ALA A 17 0.43 2.73 -1.99
C ALA A 17 0.27 2.13 -0.58
N ASP A 18 1.21 2.39 0.34
CA ASP A 18 1.10 1.90 1.72
C ASP A 18 0.03 2.67 2.48
N ILE A 19 -0.12 3.98 2.23
CA ILE A 19 -1.22 4.78 2.79
C ILE A 19 -2.55 4.26 2.25
N ALA A 20 -2.67 4.06 0.94
CA ALA A 20 -3.88 3.52 0.33
C ALA A 20 -4.22 2.11 0.88
N SER A 21 -3.22 1.25 1.09
CA SER A 21 -3.39 -0.06 1.73
C SER A 21 -3.95 0.03 3.15
N ARG A 22 -3.49 1.02 3.94
CA ARG A 22 -4.03 1.26 5.28
C ARG A 22 -5.47 1.75 5.24
N GLU A 23 -5.80 2.66 4.33
CA GLU A 23 -7.18 3.17 4.18
C GLU A 23 -8.14 2.10 3.65
N ALA A 24 -7.68 1.19 2.78
CA ALA A 24 -8.50 0.10 2.24
C ALA A 24 -9.12 -0.80 3.32
N VAL A 25 -8.43 -0.98 4.46
CA VAL A 25 -8.85 -1.82 5.59
C VAL A 25 -9.12 -1.01 6.87
N LYS A 26 -9.39 0.29 6.72
CA LYS A 26 -9.72 1.15 7.87
C LYS A 26 -11.05 0.75 8.49
N LYS A 27 -11.22 1.08 9.78
CA LYS A 27 -12.48 0.89 10.49
C LYS A 27 -13.67 1.43 9.69
N GLY A 28 -14.66 0.55 9.47
CA GLY A 28 -15.87 0.86 8.70
C GLY A 28 -15.70 0.80 7.18
N SER A 29 -14.54 0.40 6.67
CA SER A 29 -14.35 0.13 5.24
C SER A 29 -14.94 -1.22 4.87
N LYS A 30 -15.36 -1.34 3.61
CA LYS A 30 -15.77 -2.62 3.02
C LYS A 30 -14.63 -3.65 3.03
N GLY A 31 -13.39 -3.21 2.84
CA GLY A 31 -12.23 -4.08 2.88
C GLY A 31 -12.05 -4.73 4.25
N LEU A 32 -12.26 -3.98 5.34
CA LEU A 32 -12.18 -4.53 6.70
C LEU A 32 -13.29 -5.56 6.98
N GLU A 33 -14.51 -5.32 6.49
CA GLU A 33 -15.61 -6.28 6.58
C GLU A 33 -15.28 -7.59 5.86
N GLN A 34 -14.74 -7.52 4.63
CA GLN A 34 -14.33 -8.70 3.87
C GLN A 34 -13.17 -9.45 4.53
N VAL A 35 -12.21 -8.73 5.12
CA VAL A 35 -11.13 -9.33 5.93
C VAL A 35 -11.74 -10.09 7.10
N LYS A 36 -12.70 -9.50 7.82
CA LYS A 36 -13.38 -10.16 8.93
C LYS A 36 -14.10 -11.46 8.50
N GLU A 37 -14.75 -11.45 7.33
CA GLU A 37 -15.44 -12.64 6.80
C GLU A 37 -14.50 -13.82 6.55
N ILE A 38 -13.27 -13.57 6.10
CA ILE A 38 -12.29 -14.62 5.79
C ILE A 38 -11.49 -15.03 7.03
N PHE A 39 -11.03 -14.05 7.82
CA PHE A 39 -10.06 -14.25 8.90
C PHE A 39 -10.73 -14.39 10.28
N GLY A 40 -12.05 -14.25 10.38
CA GLY A 40 -12.80 -14.38 11.62
C GLY A 40 -12.88 -13.09 12.45
N GLU A 41 -13.51 -13.20 13.62
CA GLU A 41 -13.72 -12.06 14.53
C GLU A 41 -12.39 -11.54 15.08
N GLU A 42 -11.40 -12.42 15.26
CA GLU A 42 -10.06 -12.13 15.76
C GLU A 42 -9.23 -11.24 14.82
N ALA A 43 -9.66 -11.11 13.56
CA ALA A 43 -9.10 -10.18 12.59
C ALA A 43 -9.38 -8.71 12.93
N ILE A 44 -10.30 -8.45 13.87
CA ILE A 44 -10.68 -7.13 14.34
C ILE A 44 -10.25 -6.99 15.82
N ASP A 45 -9.59 -5.88 16.14
CA ASP A 45 -9.19 -5.58 17.50
C ASP A 45 -10.33 -4.95 18.34
N GLU A 46 -10.06 -4.69 19.61
CA GLU A 46 -11.04 -4.08 20.53
C GLU A 46 -11.48 -2.65 20.13
N ASN A 47 -10.70 -1.96 19.30
CA ASN A 47 -11.01 -0.63 18.78
C ASN A 47 -11.84 -0.70 17.49
N GLY A 48 -12.06 -1.89 16.94
CA GLY A 48 -12.73 -2.10 15.67
C GLY A 48 -11.83 -1.86 14.46
N GLU A 49 -10.51 -1.89 14.65
CA GLU A 49 -9.52 -1.80 13.58
C GLU A 49 -9.01 -3.19 13.19
N MET A 50 -8.31 -3.29 12.06
CA MET A 50 -7.68 -4.54 11.65
C MET A 50 -6.60 -4.95 12.66
N ASN A 51 -6.71 -6.15 13.22
CA ASN A 51 -5.66 -6.78 14.02
C ASN A 51 -4.54 -7.26 13.09
N ARG A 52 -3.63 -6.34 12.75
CA ARG A 52 -2.52 -6.58 11.81
C ARG A 52 -1.56 -7.67 12.26
N GLN A 53 -1.36 -7.81 13.57
CA GLN A 53 -0.51 -8.87 14.10
C GLN A 53 -1.13 -10.23 13.82
N TYR A 54 -2.40 -10.42 14.21
CA TYR A 54 -3.12 -11.68 13.98
C TYR A 54 -3.20 -12.04 12.49
N VAL A 55 -3.66 -11.11 11.66
CA VAL A 55 -3.76 -11.36 10.21
C VAL A 55 -2.37 -11.62 9.62
N GLY A 56 -1.37 -10.83 10.02
CA GLY A 56 0.03 -10.98 9.59
C GLY A 56 0.60 -12.37 9.89
N GLU A 57 0.42 -12.87 11.11
CA GLU A 57 0.86 -14.21 11.52
C GLU A 57 0.18 -15.31 10.69
N ILE A 58 -1.10 -15.16 10.37
CA ILE A 58 -1.84 -16.13 9.55
C ILE A 58 -1.34 -16.15 8.12
N VAL A 59 -1.30 -14.98 7.46
CA VAL A 59 -0.91 -14.89 6.04
C VAL A 59 0.56 -15.20 5.81
N PHE A 60 1.40 -15.03 6.84
CA PHE A 60 2.81 -15.44 6.78
C PHE A 60 2.95 -16.96 6.65
N ASN A 61 2.10 -17.73 7.35
CA ASN A 61 2.17 -19.19 7.37
C ASN A 61 1.28 -19.87 6.32
N HIS A 62 0.32 -19.15 5.73
CA HIS A 62 -0.68 -19.69 4.81
C HIS A 62 -0.72 -18.88 3.50
N PRO A 63 0.01 -19.32 2.45
CA PRO A 63 0.04 -18.62 1.17
C PRO A 63 -1.33 -18.39 0.54
N ASP A 64 -2.24 -19.36 0.64
CA ASP A 64 -3.60 -19.26 0.08
C ASP A 64 -4.41 -18.14 0.77
N LEU A 65 -4.24 -17.96 2.08
CA LEU A 65 -4.89 -16.87 2.82
C LEU A 65 -4.26 -15.52 2.53
N ARG A 66 -2.94 -15.49 2.26
CA ARG A 66 -2.27 -14.28 1.79
C ARG A 66 -2.82 -13.84 0.43
N GLU A 67 -3.04 -14.77 -0.48
CA GLU A 67 -3.66 -14.50 -1.77
C GLU A 67 -5.09 -13.97 -1.59
N ALA A 68 -5.90 -14.62 -0.76
CA ALA A 68 -7.25 -14.13 -0.44
C ALA A 68 -7.27 -12.70 0.14
N LEU A 69 -6.32 -12.37 1.02
CA LEU A 69 -6.16 -11.00 1.53
C LEU A 69 -5.82 -10.02 0.39
N ASN A 70 -4.88 -10.40 -0.48
CA ASN A 70 -4.47 -9.55 -1.61
C ASN A 70 -5.63 -9.33 -2.59
N GLU A 71 -6.45 -10.34 -2.87
CA GLU A 71 -7.64 -10.23 -3.72
C GLU A 71 -8.68 -9.24 -3.16
N ILE A 72 -8.78 -9.12 -1.84
CA ILE A 72 -9.62 -8.09 -1.20
C ILE A 72 -8.97 -6.71 -1.30
N VAL A 73 -7.70 -6.61 -0.93
CA VAL A 73 -7.04 -5.32 -0.69
C VAL A 73 -6.65 -4.64 -2.01
N HIS A 74 -6.06 -5.37 -2.96
CA HIS A 74 -5.49 -4.78 -4.18
C HIS A 74 -6.50 -3.98 -5.02
N PRO A 75 -7.73 -4.48 -5.28
CA PRO A 75 -8.71 -3.70 -6.03
C PRO A 75 -9.10 -2.39 -5.34
N ILE A 76 -9.26 -2.41 -4.01
CA ILE A 76 -9.62 -1.23 -3.22
C ILE A 76 -8.47 -0.22 -3.21
N VAL A 77 -7.24 -0.69 -3.02
CA VAL A 77 -6.03 0.15 -3.10
C VAL A 77 -5.93 0.83 -4.46
N ARG A 78 -6.13 0.07 -5.55
CA ARG A 78 -6.11 0.63 -6.90
C ARG A 78 -7.15 1.71 -7.08
N GLU A 79 -8.38 1.50 -6.60
CA GLU A 79 -9.44 2.49 -6.67
C GLU A 79 -9.07 3.78 -5.91
N ILE A 80 -8.61 3.65 -4.66
CA ILE A 80 -8.18 4.80 -3.84
C ILE A 80 -7.07 5.59 -4.53
N MET A 81 -6.04 4.88 -5.03
CA MET A 81 -4.90 5.51 -5.70
C MET A 81 -5.30 6.20 -7.00
N GLU A 82 -6.15 5.58 -7.81
CA GLU A 82 -6.66 6.17 -9.05
C GLU A 82 -7.50 7.42 -8.78
N GLN A 83 -8.37 7.38 -7.76
CA GLN A 83 -9.15 8.55 -7.34
C GLN A 83 -8.25 9.70 -6.90
N GLU A 84 -7.26 9.43 -6.05
CA GLU A 84 -6.33 10.45 -5.57
C GLU A 84 -5.47 11.02 -6.70
N LYS A 85 -4.92 10.15 -7.56
CA LYS A 85 -4.15 10.54 -8.75
C LYS A 85 -4.98 11.46 -9.65
N ASN A 86 -6.19 11.03 -10.02
CA ASN A 86 -7.05 11.79 -10.93
C ASN A 86 -7.43 13.15 -10.33
N ASN A 87 -7.74 13.20 -9.04
CA ASN A 87 -7.99 14.46 -8.35
C ASN A 87 -6.79 15.42 -8.44
N TYR A 88 -5.55 14.96 -8.22
CA TYR A 88 -4.38 15.83 -8.37
C TYR A 88 -4.15 16.27 -9.82
N LEU A 89 -4.35 15.38 -10.79
CA LEU A 89 -4.21 15.70 -12.21
C LEU A 89 -5.25 16.75 -12.66
N GLU A 90 -6.50 16.64 -12.23
CA GLU A 90 -7.55 17.62 -12.51
C GLU A 90 -7.21 19.02 -11.97
N HIS A 91 -6.44 19.09 -10.88
CA HIS A 91 -5.94 20.36 -10.32
C HIS A 91 -4.61 20.81 -10.93
N GLY A 92 -4.10 20.13 -11.96
CA GLY A 92 -2.91 20.52 -12.71
C GLY A 92 -1.58 20.18 -12.04
N TYR A 93 -1.55 19.26 -11.07
CA TYR A 93 -0.31 18.82 -10.45
C TYR A 93 0.37 17.70 -11.24
N HIS A 94 1.70 17.61 -11.10
CA HIS A 94 2.45 16.40 -11.44
C HIS A 94 2.39 15.41 -10.27
N VAL A 95 2.07 14.15 -10.57
CA VAL A 95 1.83 13.10 -9.58
C VAL A 95 2.94 12.06 -9.64
N ILE A 96 3.43 11.65 -8.48
CA ILE A 96 4.34 10.53 -8.29
C ILE A 96 3.58 9.43 -7.58
N MET A 97 3.54 8.25 -8.20
CA MET A 97 2.98 7.05 -7.60
C MET A 97 4.11 6.33 -6.84
N ASP A 98 4.10 6.37 -5.50
CA ASP A 98 5.07 5.68 -4.65
C ASP A 98 4.58 4.25 -4.40
N ILE A 99 5.08 3.30 -5.20
CA ILE A 99 4.59 1.91 -5.24
C ILE A 99 5.79 0.95 -5.02
N PRO A 100 5.99 0.42 -3.80
CA PRO A 100 7.10 -0.49 -3.50
C PRO A 100 7.12 -1.77 -4.36
N LEU A 101 5.92 -2.29 -4.69
CA LEU A 101 5.73 -3.53 -5.45
C LEU A 101 5.16 -3.24 -6.85
N LEU A 102 5.76 -2.28 -7.55
CA LEU A 102 5.27 -1.82 -8.87
C LEU A 102 5.27 -2.95 -9.90
N TYR A 103 6.38 -3.68 -10.02
CA TYR A 103 6.55 -4.73 -11.03
C TYR A 103 5.87 -6.04 -10.62
N GLU A 104 5.91 -6.36 -9.34
CA GLU A 104 5.30 -7.57 -8.76
C GLU A 104 3.78 -7.56 -8.94
N ASN A 105 3.16 -6.37 -9.02
CA ASN A 105 1.74 -6.19 -9.28
C ASN A 105 1.42 -5.77 -10.73
N GLU A 106 2.41 -5.82 -11.63
CA GLU A 106 2.25 -5.48 -13.06
C GLU A 106 1.66 -4.07 -13.31
N LEU A 107 2.02 -3.10 -12.47
CA LEU A 107 1.48 -1.73 -12.52
C LEU A 107 2.34 -0.77 -13.35
N GLN A 108 3.45 -1.22 -13.94
CA GLN A 108 4.34 -0.34 -14.71
C GLN A 108 3.66 0.34 -15.91
N ASP A 109 2.61 -0.27 -16.48
CA ASP A 109 1.87 0.29 -17.61
C ASP A 109 0.80 1.31 -17.20
N THR A 110 0.63 1.57 -15.90
CA THR A 110 -0.34 2.56 -15.38
C THR A 110 0.28 3.94 -15.13
N VAL A 111 1.56 4.12 -15.47
CA VAL A 111 2.33 5.36 -15.25
C VAL A 111 3.06 5.77 -16.53
N ASP A 112 3.37 7.06 -16.68
CA ASP A 112 4.07 7.59 -17.84
C ASP A 112 5.59 7.29 -17.81
N GLU A 113 6.18 7.27 -16.61
CA GLU A 113 7.60 7.01 -16.37
C GLU A 113 7.80 6.21 -15.08
N VAL A 114 8.88 5.43 -15.04
CA VAL A 114 9.28 4.67 -13.84
C VAL A 114 10.63 5.16 -13.34
N TRP A 115 10.68 5.58 -12.08
CA TRP A 115 11.89 6.06 -11.41
C TRP A 115 12.29 5.09 -10.30
N VAL A 116 13.47 4.46 -10.43
CA VAL A 116 13.98 3.51 -9.44
C VAL A 116 14.95 4.21 -8.48
N VAL A 117 14.67 4.12 -7.17
CA VAL A 117 15.60 4.57 -6.13
C VAL A 117 16.51 3.41 -5.76
N TYR A 118 17.80 3.54 -6.05
CA TYR A 118 18.77 2.47 -5.86
C TYR A 118 19.79 2.78 -4.75
N THR A 119 20.15 1.74 -4.00
CA THR A 119 21.32 1.69 -3.12
C THR A 119 21.85 0.25 -3.10
N SER A 120 23.13 0.06 -2.73
CA SER A 120 23.73 -1.28 -2.64
C SER A 120 23.04 -2.17 -1.61
N GLU A 121 23.05 -3.49 -1.84
CA GLU A 121 22.46 -4.49 -0.93
C GLU A 121 22.98 -4.36 0.50
N SER A 122 24.29 -4.17 0.68
CA SER A 122 24.88 -3.96 2.02
C SER A 122 24.23 -2.79 2.77
N ILE A 123 23.99 -1.67 2.09
CA ILE A 123 23.33 -0.50 2.68
C ILE A 123 21.84 -0.79 2.95
N GLN A 124 21.18 -1.59 2.12
CA GLN A 124 19.78 -1.99 2.37
C GLN A 124 19.68 -2.81 3.66
N ILE A 125 20.57 -3.79 3.85
CA ILE A 125 20.63 -4.63 5.05
C ILE A 125 20.94 -3.77 6.28
N ASP A 126 21.98 -2.93 6.23
CA ASP A 126 22.36 -2.08 7.36
C ASP A 126 21.18 -1.20 7.80
N ARG A 127 20.49 -0.55 6.85
CA ARG A 127 19.31 0.29 7.14
C ARG A 127 18.11 -0.49 7.65
N LEU A 128 17.93 -1.73 7.19
CA LEU A 128 16.83 -2.58 7.66
C LEU A 128 17.06 -3.00 9.12
N MET A 129 18.31 -3.30 9.49
CA MET A 129 18.67 -3.72 10.84
C MET A 129 18.67 -2.59 11.87
N GLU A 130 18.87 -1.34 11.43
CA GLU A 130 18.83 -0.15 12.30
C GLU A 130 17.41 0.34 12.63
N ARG A 131 16.39 -0.10 11.87
CA ARG A 131 14.99 0.28 12.03
C ARG A 131 14.23 -0.67 12.95
#